data_AF-A0A679FFZ2-F1
#
_entry.id   AF-A0A679FFZ2-F1
#
_cell.length_a   1.000
_cell.length_b   1.000
_cell.length_c   1.000
_cell.angle_alpha   90.00
_cell.angle_beta   90.00
_cell.angle_gamma   90.00
#
_symmetry.space_group_name_H-M   'P 1'
#
loop_
_entity.id
_entity.type
_entity.pdbx_description
1 polymer ?
#
loop_
_entity_poly.entity_id
_entity_poly.type
_entity_poly.pdbx_seq_one_letter_code
_entity_poly.pdbx_strand_id
1 'polypeptide(L)'
;MIIDRRTPARGAGRRLLFLMRLAASATAFTIPEAAYPQAAPGFNLCVQPGSPPCVFMPGRAAEACGAEVEAYIASVFHYRECLSKESERAIRESNDIIDHWRCRERGERCRQ
;
A
#
# COMPACT_ATOMS: atom_id res chain seq x y z
N MET A 1 -43.59 38.25 64.89
CA MET A 1 -44.45 37.32 64.13
C MET A 1 -43.55 36.51 63.21
N ILE A 2 -43.51 35.19 63.44
CA ILE A 2 -43.33 34.10 62.45
C ILE A 2 -41.93 33.94 61.78
N ILE A 3 -41.14 32.91 62.18
CA ILE A 3 -40.79 31.62 61.49
C ILE A 3 -39.74 31.82 60.35
N ASP A 4 -38.68 31.03 60.07
CA ASP A 4 -38.32 29.63 60.34
C ASP A 4 -36.77 29.44 60.37
N ARG A 5 -36.37 28.28 60.90
CA ARG A 5 -35.04 27.69 60.90
C ARG A 5 -34.73 27.04 59.54
N ARG A 6 -33.44 27.02 59.15
CA ARG A 6 -32.68 25.83 58.65
C ARG A 6 -31.34 26.27 58.05
N THR A 7 -30.26 25.87 58.69
CA THR A 7 -28.89 25.83 58.15
C THR A 7 -28.63 24.48 57.46
N PRO A 8 -28.01 24.44 56.27
CA PRO A 8 -27.45 23.22 55.73
C PRO A 8 -25.99 23.03 56.18
N ALA A 9 -25.71 21.85 56.73
CA ALA A 9 -24.37 21.31 56.91
C ALA A 9 -23.91 20.64 55.62
N ARG A 10 -22.65 20.87 55.21
CA ARG A 10 -21.68 19.88 54.69
C ARG A 10 -20.60 20.56 53.85
N GLY A 11 -19.36 20.14 54.04
CA GLY A 11 -18.31 20.32 53.03
C GLY A 11 -16.89 20.48 53.54
N ALA A 12 -16.45 19.61 54.44
CA ALA A 12 -15.03 19.38 54.69
C ALA A 12 -14.44 18.51 53.56
N GLY A 13 -13.19 18.78 53.16
CA GLY A 13 -12.41 17.96 52.22
C GLY A 13 -11.77 18.82 51.14
N ARG A 14 -10.70 19.56 51.42
CA ARG A 14 -9.30 19.08 51.47
C ARG A 14 -8.87 18.37 50.17
N ARG A 15 -8.33 19.20 49.25
CA ARG A 15 -7.25 18.92 48.28
C ARG A 15 -6.91 17.44 48.06
N LEU A 16 -7.34 16.89 46.93
CA LEU A 16 -6.66 15.83 46.20
C LEU A 16 -6.35 16.39 44.80
N LEU A 17 -5.08 16.59 44.49
CA LEU A 17 -4.31 15.74 43.56
C LEU A 17 -4.79 15.92 42.11
N PHE A 18 -4.12 16.77 41.34
CA PHE A 18 -3.05 16.39 40.40
C PHE A 18 -3.51 15.36 39.35
N LEU A 19 -3.23 15.69 38.09
CA LEU A 19 -3.26 14.84 36.89
C LEU A 19 -4.55 14.89 36.05
N MET A 20 -4.72 15.99 35.30
CA MET A 20 -5.33 15.89 33.97
C MET A 20 -4.18 15.79 32.96
N ARG A 21 -3.81 14.55 32.63
CA ARG A 21 -2.90 14.21 31.54
C ARG A 21 -3.57 14.59 30.22
N LEU A 22 -2.92 15.44 29.43
CA LEU A 22 -3.20 15.60 28.01
C LEU A 22 -3.00 14.23 27.32
N ALA A 23 -4.10 13.55 27.01
CA ALA A 23 -4.10 12.43 26.10
C ALA A 23 -4.00 13.00 24.67
N ALA A 24 -2.77 13.20 24.19
CA ALA A 24 -2.52 13.40 22.79
C ALA A 24 -2.78 12.07 22.07
N SER A 25 -3.97 11.93 21.50
CA SER A 25 -4.35 10.80 20.67
C SER A 25 -3.53 10.85 19.38
N ALA A 26 -2.37 10.22 19.37
CA ALA A 26 -1.67 9.90 18.13
C ALA A 26 -2.45 8.78 17.44
N THR A 27 -3.45 9.14 16.64
CA THR A 27 -3.99 8.23 15.63
C THR A 27 -2.88 7.98 14.62
N ALA A 28 -2.15 6.88 14.80
CA ALA A 28 -1.26 6.35 13.79
C ALA A 28 -2.11 6.15 12.53
N PHE A 29 -1.87 6.97 11.50
CA PHE A 29 -2.33 6.67 10.16
C PHE A 29 -1.66 5.37 9.73
N THR A 30 -2.34 4.25 9.94
CA THR A 30 -2.01 3.00 9.28
C THR A 30 -2.30 3.23 7.81
N ILE A 31 -1.26 3.57 7.03
CA ILE A 31 -1.32 3.50 5.57
C ILE A 31 -1.75 2.07 5.26
N PRO A 32 -2.88 1.83 4.59
CA PRO A 32 -3.23 0.48 4.15
C PRO A 32 -2.11 0.02 3.23
N GLU A 33 -1.37 -0.98 3.69
CA GLU A 33 -0.44 -1.73 2.85
C GLU A 33 -1.28 -2.27 1.70
N ALA A 34 -0.97 -1.83 0.47
CA ALA A 34 -1.68 -2.27 -0.71
C ALA A 34 -1.58 -3.80 -0.77
N ALA A 35 -2.69 -4.48 -0.48
CA ALA A 35 -2.77 -5.92 -0.59
C ALA A 35 -2.65 -6.27 -2.07
N TYR A 36 -1.44 -6.67 -2.49
CA TYR A 36 -1.22 -7.20 -3.82
C TYR A 36 -2.01 -8.51 -3.95
N PRO A 37 -2.96 -8.62 -4.88
CA PRO A 37 -3.67 -9.88 -5.11
C PRO A 37 -2.62 -10.94 -5.46
N GLN A 38 -2.64 -12.06 -4.74
CA GLN A 38 -1.76 -13.18 -5.02
C GLN A 38 -2.12 -13.74 -6.40
N ALA A 39 -1.16 -13.73 -7.33
CA ALA A 39 -1.37 -14.16 -8.70
C ALA A 39 -1.72 -15.63 -8.77
N ALA A 40 -2.63 -15.97 -9.69
CA ALA A 40 -2.78 -17.34 -10.14
C ALA A 40 -1.44 -17.86 -10.69
N PRO A 41 -1.12 -19.15 -10.51
CA PRO A 41 0.12 -19.73 -11.02
C PRO A 41 0.17 -19.59 -12.54
N GLY A 42 1.13 -18.79 -13.04
CA GLY A 42 1.36 -18.56 -14.48
C GLY A 42 1.39 -17.09 -14.93
N PHE A 43 0.93 -16.14 -14.12
CA PHE A 43 1.01 -14.71 -14.44
C PHE A 43 1.65 -13.94 -13.27
N ASN A 44 2.95 -13.65 -13.31
CA ASN A 44 3.51 -12.76 -12.29
C ASN A 44 2.99 -11.34 -12.53
N LEU A 45 2.51 -10.71 -11.46
CA LEU A 45 1.82 -9.42 -11.43
C LEU A 45 2.75 -8.24 -11.76
N CYS A 46 3.11 -8.04 -13.02
CA CYS A 46 3.56 -6.71 -13.43
C CYS A 46 2.35 -5.76 -13.31
N VAL A 47 2.29 -4.97 -12.24
CA VAL A 47 1.17 -4.04 -11.99
C VAL A 47 1.36 -2.81 -12.87
N GLN A 48 0.37 -2.52 -13.71
CA GLN A 48 0.39 -1.32 -14.54
C GLN A 48 0.30 -0.06 -13.66
N PRO A 49 1.22 0.90 -13.81
CA PRO A 49 1.15 2.17 -13.08
C PRO A 49 -0.06 3.01 -13.48
N GLY A 50 -0.78 3.53 -12.48
CA GLY A 50 -1.86 4.49 -12.68
C GLY A 50 -1.33 5.91 -12.92
N SER A 51 -1.96 6.65 -13.82
CA SER A 51 -1.59 8.05 -14.08
C SER A 51 -1.84 8.94 -12.85
N PRO A 52 -0.92 9.84 -12.51
CA PRO A 52 -1.10 10.75 -11.37
C PRO A 52 -2.23 11.74 -11.67
N PRO A 53 -3.25 11.86 -10.79
CA PRO A 53 -4.41 12.70 -11.04
C PRO A 53 -4.06 14.20 -11.03
N CYS A 54 -2.94 14.58 -10.39
CA CYS A 54 -2.50 15.97 -10.29
C CYS A 54 -2.28 16.64 -11.65
N VAL A 55 -1.95 15.87 -12.70
CA VAL A 55 -1.72 16.38 -14.06
C VAL A 55 -3.03 16.84 -14.72
N PHE A 56 -4.17 16.29 -14.29
CA PHE A 56 -5.48 16.58 -14.86
C PHE A 56 -6.32 17.52 -13.97
N MET A 57 -5.85 17.82 -12.76
CA MET A 57 -6.57 18.67 -11.80
C MET A 57 -5.98 20.10 -11.77
N PRO A 58 -6.76 21.13 -12.11
CA PRO A 58 -6.30 22.51 -12.00
C PRO A 58 -6.12 22.93 -10.53
N GLY A 59 -5.22 23.88 -10.28
CA GLY A 59 -5.07 24.53 -8.98
C GLY A 59 -4.20 23.79 -7.96
N ARG A 60 -3.54 22.68 -8.34
CA ARG A 60 -2.52 22.04 -7.49
C ARG A 60 -1.17 22.75 -7.59
N ALA A 61 -0.43 22.76 -6.49
CA ALA A 61 0.94 23.28 -6.45
C ALA A 61 1.86 22.43 -7.32
N ALA A 62 2.68 23.10 -8.14
CA ALA A 62 3.56 22.46 -9.12
C ALA A 62 4.55 21.47 -8.46
N GLU A 63 5.17 21.86 -7.35
CA GLU A 63 6.15 21.03 -6.63
C GLU A 63 5.56 19.71 -6.14
N ALA A 64 4.35 19.74 -5.56
CA ALA A 64 3.67 18.54 -5.07
C ALA A 64 3.27 17.62 -6.24
N CYS A 65 2.84 18.18 -7.37
CA CYS A 65 2.56 17.39 -8.57
C CYS A 65 3.85 16.84 -9.22
N GLY A 66 4.95 17.59 -9.16
CA GLY A 66 6.26 17.15 -9.65
C GLY A 66 6.72 15.86 -8.97
N ALA A 67 6.65 15.80 -7.64
CA ALA A 67 7.00 14.59 -6.89
C ALA A 67 6.11 13.38 -7.25
N GLU A 68 4.79 13.58 -7.44
CA GLU A 68 3.89 12.50 -7.89
C GLU A 68 4.22 12.02 -9.31
N VAL A 69 4.58 12.92 -10.22
CA VAL A 69 4.99 12.58 -11.58
C VAL A 69 6.33 11.83 -11.60
N GLU A 70 7.30 12.24 -10.80
CA GLU A 70 8.58 11.53 -10.68
C GLU A 70 8.39 10.10 -10.14
N ALA A 71 7.56 9.94 -9.11
CA ALA A 71 7.19 8.62 -8.59
C ALA A 71 6.48 7.76 -9.65
N TYR A 72 5.56 8.35 -10.43
CA TYR A 72 4.94 7.68 -11.56
C TYR A 72 5.97 7.22 -12.60
N ILE A 73 6.90 8.09 -13.00
CA ILE A 73 7.95 7.75 -13.97
C ILE A 73 8.81 6.57 -13.47
N ALA A 74 9.23 6.59 -12.21
CA ALA A 74 9.98 5.49 -11.61
C ALA A 74 9.17 4.18 -11.64
N SER A 75 7.88 4.23 -11.32
CA SER A 75 7.00 3.06 -11.38
C SER A 75 6.83 2.51 -12.81
N VAL A 76 6.81 3.37 -13.84
CA VAL A 76 6.80 2.95 -15.25
C VAL A 76 8.06 2.20 -15.62
N PHE A 77 9.24 2.64 -15.17
CA PHE A 77 10.48 1.91 -15.41
C PHE A 77 10.47 0.52 -14.76
N HIS A 78 10.05 0.43 -13.50
CA HIS A 78 9.92 -0.87 -12.82
C HIS A 78 8.91 -1.80 -13.51
N TYR A 79 7.78 -1.27 -13.96
CA TYR A 79 6.79 -2.05 -14.70
C TYR A 79 7.38 -2.60 -16.01
N ARG A 80 8.12 -1.78 -16.77
CA ARG A 80 8.77 -2.22 -18.01
C ARG A 80 9.84 -3.28 -17.78
N GLU A 81 10.65 -3.11 -16.72
CA GLU A 81 11.64 -4.11 -16.34
C GLU A 81 10.99 -5.45 -15.99
N CYS A 82 9.90 -5.41 -15.21
CA CYS A 82 9.11 -6.60 -14.88
C CYS A 82 8.62 -7.31 -16.16
N LEU A 83 7.99 -6.56 -17.08
CA LEU A 83 7.49 -7.13 -18.34
C LEU A 83 8.61 -7.78 -19.17
N SER A 84 9.81 -7.20 -19.19
CA SER A 84 10.97 -7.78 -19.88
C SER A 84 11.33 -9.15 -19.30
N LYS A 85 11.44 -9.24 -17.97
CA LYS A 85 11.78 -10.49 -17.28
C LYS A 85 10.71 -11.58 -17.47
N GLU A 86 9.44 -11.19 -17.43
CA GLU A 86 8.33 -12.12 -17.69
C GLU A 86 8.32 -12.60 -19.13
N SER A 87 8.62 -11.71 -20.10
CA SER A 87 8.73 -12.10 -21.50
C SER A 87 9.88 -13.09 -21.71
N GLU A 88 11.06 -12.83 -21.13
CA GLU A 88 12.21 -13.74 -21.18
C GLU A 88 11.92 -15.09 -20.52
N ARG A 89 11.20 -15.09 -19.39
CA ARG A 89 10.75 -16.32 -18.73
C ARG A 89 9.84 -17.12 -19.65
N ALA A 90 8.81 -16.50 -20.22
CA ALA A 90 7.84 -17.17 -21.09
C ALA A 90 8.51 -17.76 -22.34
N ILE A 91 9.50 -17.05 -22.92
CA ILE A 91 10.28 -17.55 -24.06
C ILE A 91 11.09 -18.78 -23.66
N ARG A 92 11.79 -18.75 -22.52
CA ARG A 92 12.56 -19.91 -22.04
C ARG A 92 11.66 -21.11 -21.78
N GLU A 93 10.57 -20.91 -21.07
CA GLU A 93 9.60 -21.98 -20.78
C GLU A 93 9.01 -22.56 -22.07
N SER A 94 8.67 -21.73 -23.06
CA SER A 94 8.18 -22.18 -24.36
C SER A 94 9.23 -23.02 -25.09
N ASN A 95 10.49 -22.58 -25.10
CA ASN A 95 11.58 -23.33 -25.73
C ASN A 95 11.82 -24.66 -25.04
N ASP A 96 11.78 -24.70 -23.71
CA ASP A 96 11.93 -25.93 -22.93
C ASP A 96 10.82 -26.94 -23.26
N ILE A 97 9.57 -26.47 -23.37
CA ILE A 97 8.42 -27.31 -23.77
C ILE A 97 8.59 -27.83 -25.21
N ILE A 98 9.00 -26.97 -26.16
CA ILE A 98 9.21 -27.37 -27.55
C ILE A 98 10.32 -28.41 -27.64
N ASP A 99 11.43 -28.22 -26.93
CA ASP A 99 12.56 -29.16 -26.90
C ASP A 99 12.13 -30.51 -26.32
N HIS A 100 11.36 -30.52 -25.22
CA HIS A 100 10.78 -31.76 -24.67
C HIS A 100 9.86 -32.46 -25.66
N TRP A 101 9.00 -31.72 -26.35
CA TRP A 101 8.09 -32.29 -27.35
C TRP A 101 8.86 -32.86 -28.55
N ARG A 102 9.87 -32.17 -29.07
CA ARG A 102 10.72 -32.66 -30.17
C ARG A 102 11.49 -33.91 -29.78
N CYS A 103 12.07 -33.93 -28.58
CA CYS A 103 12.72 -35.12 -28.02
C CYS A 103 11.76 -36.31 -27.99
N ARG A 104 10.55 -36.14 -27.46
CA ARG A 104 9.57 -37.22 -27.32
C ARG A 104 9.01 -37.73 -28.65
N GLU A 105 8.58 -36.82 -29.53
CA GLU A 105 7.85 -37.19 -30.75
C GLU A 105 8.78 -37.47 -31.95
N ARG A 106 9.93 -36.80 -32.02
CA ARG A 106 10.84 -36.88 -33.18
C ARG A 106 12.11 -37.68 -32.91
N GLY A 107 12.34 -38.13 -31.67
CA GLY A 107 13.56 -38.86 -31.30
C GLY A 107 14.83 -38.00 -31.43
N GLU A 108 14.69 -36.68 -31.44
CA GLU A 108 15.82 -35.74 -31.45
C GLU A 108 16.60 -35.81 -30.12
N ARG A 109 17.87 -35.40 -30.14
CA ARG A 109 18.73 -35.47 -28.94
C ARG A 109 18.21 -34.50 -27.87
N CYS A 110 17.72 -35.06 -26.77
CA CYS A 110 17.20 -34.29 -25.64
C CYS A 110 18.34 -33.56 -24.92
N ARG A 111 18.14 -32.30 -24.52
CA ARG A 111 19.02 -31.67 -23.53
C ARG A 111 18.87 -32.41 -22.19
N GLN A 112 19.98 -32.67 -21.53
CA GLN A 112 20.01 -33.22 -20.16
C GLN A 112 19.82 -32.10 -19.14
#